data_AF-A0A1X7EXB4-F1
#
_entry.id   AF-A0A1X7EXB4-F1
#
_cell.length_a   1.000
_cell.length_b   1.000
_cell.length_c   1.000
_cell.angle_alpha   90.00
_cell.angle_beta   90.00
_cell.angle_gamma   90.00
#
_symmetry.space_group_name_H-M   'P 1'
#
loop_
_entity.id
_entity.type
_entity.pdbx_description
1 polymer ?
#
loop_
_entity_poly.entity_id
_entity_poly.type
_entity_poly.pdbx_seq_one_letter_code
_entity_poly.pdbx_strand_id
1 'polypeptide(L)'
;MENDISKIAVADHMERAKVIAIANQKGGVGKTTTALTLGEALSRLDKKVLVIDLDPHANASVHLSFFPETVTMTAHNLFFDDANYKTIWLQIVQKRVAVGFDFVPACIRLSELENDLKDRKNKGMVLSNALGGISDQYDYILIDCPPHVGVLLVNAIVASDLVLIPIQTDFLALYGIRLLFDTIKVLNKVLPSPVKFKALPTMYDGRAGACRKILNLIRRKLKDKVFSTVVHMDTKFREACASGKVIYAIDDKSRGALEYMQLAREIIRNENA
;
A
#
# COMPACT_ATOMS: atom_id res chain seq x y z
N MET A 1 22.41 -27.99 -26.51
CA MET A 1 22.56 -27.23 -25.25
C MET A 1 21.39 -26.27 -25.13
N GLU A 2 20.20 -26.84 -24.98
CA GLU A 2 19.01 -26.16 -24.48
C GLU A 2 18.85 -26.70 -23.06
N ASN A 3 18.96 -25.84 -22.05
CA ASN A 3 18.59 -26.19 -20.69
C ASN A 3 18.14 -24.93 -19.93
N ASP A 4 17.00 -25.09 -19.24
CA ASP A 4 16.59 -24.38 -18.03
C ASP A 4 15.97 -22.99 -18.13
N ILE A 5 14.96 -22.82 -18.99
CA ILE A 5 13.90 -21.80 -18.76
C ILE A 5 12.52 -22.45 -18.48
N SER A 6 12.41 -23.78 -18.52
CA SER A 6 11.12 -24.50 -18.46
C SER A 6 10.73 -25.10 -17.10
N LYS A 7 11.33 -24.66 -15.98
CA LYS A 7 10.91 -25.09 -14.63
C LYS A 7 10.90 -23.94 -13.62
N ILE A 8 10.07 -22.92 -13.88
CA ILE A 8 9.38 -22.26 -12.77
C ILE A 8 8.02 -22.94 -12.71
N ALA A 9 7.96 -23.99 -11.88
CA ALA A 9 6.67 -24.54 -11.48
C ALA A 9 5.88 -23.38 -10.87
N VAL A 10 4.83 -22.95 -11.57
CA VAL A 10 3.74 -22.19 -10.98
C VAL A 10 3.20 -23.12 -9.90
N ALA A 11 3.60 -22.88 -8.66
CA ALA A 11 3.06 -23.59 -7.52
C ALA A 11 1.55 -23.37 -7.53
N ASP A 12 0.84 -24.48 -7.65
CA ASP A 12 -0.60 -24.58 -7.56
C ASP A 12 -1.10 -24.00 -6.22
N HIS A 13 -2.34 -23.51 -6.23
CA HIS A 13 -2.97 -22.65 -5.22
C HIS A 13 -2.87 -23.12 -3.74
N MET A 14 -1.78 -22.76 -3.05
CA MET A 14 -1.83 -22.44 -1.62
C MET A 14 -2.03 -20.93 -1.50
N GLU A 15 -3.10 -20.49 -0.83
CA GLU A 15 -3.50 -19.08 -0.72
C GLU A 15 -2.38 -18.22 -0.12
N ARG A 16 -1.58 -17.58 -0.99
CA ARG A 16 -0.67 -16.50 -0.62
C ARG A 16 -1.49 -15.25 -0.34
N ALA A 17 -1.11 -14.47 0.67
CA ALA A 17 -1.72 -13.18 0.96
C ALA A 17 -1.86 -12.31 -0.30
N LYS A 18 -2.99 -11.60 -0.41
CA LYS A 18 -3.16 -10.56 -1.42
C LYS A 18 -2.30 -9.35 -1.06
N VAL A 19 -1.34 -9.00 -1.91
CA VAL A 19 -0.48 -7.83 -1.69
C VAL A 19 -1.05 -6.61 -2.41
N ILE A 20 -1.33 -5.54 -1.68
CA ILE A 20 -1.87 -4.29 -2.21
C ILE A 20 -0.90 -3.14 -1.90
N ALA A 21 -0.33 -2.52 -2.92
CA ALA A 21 0.49 -1.33 -2.77
C ALA A 21 -0.36 -0.06 -2.87
N ILE A 22 -0.27 0.82 -1.88
CA ILE A 22 -0.97 2.11 -1.86
C ILE A 22 -0.01 3.18 -2.36
N ALA A 23 -0.10 3.51 -3.65
CA ALA A 23 0.90 4.34 -4.32
C ALA A 23 0.30 5.56 -5.03
N ASN A 24 0.94 6.71 -4.82
CA ASN A 24 0.73 7.95 -5.56
C ASN A 24 1.88 8.93 -5.26
N GLN A 25 2.38 9.59 -6.29
CA GLN A 25 3.50 10.52 -6.20
C GLN A 25 3.14 11.92 -5.67
N LYS A 26 1.85 12.24 -5.54
CA LYS A 26 1.44 13.47 -4.85
C LYS A 26 1.40 13.24 -3.34
N GLY A 27 2.06 14.12 -2.59
CA GLY A 27 1.92 14.18 -1.13
C GLY A 27 0.49 14.56 -0.72
N GLY A 28 0.03 14.07 0.43
CA GLY A 28 -1.26 14.50 1.00
C GLY A 28 -2.52 14.00 0.28
N VAL A 29 -2.44 12.97 -0.57
CA VAL A 29 -3.62 12.37 -1.24
C VAL A 29 -4.33 11.27 -0.42
N GLY A 30 -3.83 10.98 0.78
CA GLY A 30 -4.40 9.99 1.69
C GLY A 30 -3.82 8.57 1.57
N LYS A 31 -2.56 8.39 1.15
CA LYS A 31 -1.90 7.07 1.09
C LYS A 31 -1.85 6.37 2.45
N THR A 32 -1.17 6.97 3.41
CA THR A 32 -1.09 6.48 4.80
C THR A 32 -2.46 6.29 5.43
N THR A 33 -3.36 7.28 5.29
CA THR A 33 -4.74 7.15 5.77
C THR A 33 -5.46 5.96 5.16
N THR A 34 -5.27 5.72 3.85
CA THR A 34 -5.84 4.56 3.16
C THR A 34 -5.25 3.28 3.68
N ALA A 35 -3.92 3.16 3.76
CA ALA A 35 -3.25 1.93 4.20
C ALA A 35 -3.71 1.52 5.61
N LEU A 36 -3.68 2.46 6.57
CA LEU A 36 -4.06 2.18 7.95
C LEU A 36 -5.56 1.93 8.10
N THR A 37 -6.41 2.76 7.49
CA THR A 37 -7.87 2.62 7.66
C THR A 37 -8.41 1.40 6.91
N LEU A 38 -7.90 1.12 5.72
CA LEU A 38 -8.27 -0.10 4.99
C LEU A 38 -7.79 -1.35 5.74
N GLY A 39 -6.61 -1.31 6.35
CA GLY A 39 -6.10 -2.42 7.15
C GLY A 39 -7.03 -2.74 8.32
N GLU A 40 -7.51 -1.72 9.03
CA GLU A 40 -8.50 -1.89 10.09
C GLU A 40 -9.85 -2.39 9.55
N ALA A 41 -10.31 -1.85 8.41
CA ALA A 41 -11.57 -2.24 7.80
C ALA A 41 -11.58 -3.72 7.39
N LEU A 42 -10.49 -4.20 6.79
CA LEU A 42 -10.30 -5.61 6.43
C LEU A 42 -10.22 -6.49 7.68
N SER A 43 -9.50 -6.06 8.72
CA SER A 43 -9.43 -6.79 9.99
C SER A 43 -10.81 -6.95 10.65
N ARG A 44 -11.64 -5.91 10.63
CA ARG A 44 -13.03 -5.93 11.10
C ARG A 44 -13.97 -6.80 10.24
N LEU A 45 -13.50 -7.28 9.08
CA LEU A 45 -14.14 -8.30 8.25
C LEU A 45 -13.46 -9.67 8.41
N ASP A 46 -12.86 -9.91 9.58
CA ASP A 46 -12.20 -11.15 10.00
C ASP A 46 -11.00 -11.56 9.14
N LYS A 47 -10.34 -10.59 8.49
CA LYS A 47 -9.11 -10.84 7.72
C LYS A 47 -7.86 -10.65 8.56
N LYS A 48 -6.89 -11.55 8.38
CA LYS A 48 -5.53 -11.37 8.88
C LYS A 48 -4.80 -10.39 7.98
N VAL A 49 -4.44 -9.23 8.53
CA VAL A 49 -3.83 -8.15 7.75
C VAL A 49 -2.47 -7.78 8.33
N LEU A 50 -1.50 -7.59 7.43
CA LEU A 50 -0.23 -6.92 7.70
C LEU A 50 -0.21 -5.58 6.97
N VAL A 51 0.19 -4.51 7.65
CA VAL A 51 0.47 -3.21 7.02
C VAL A 51 1.96 -2.91 7.15
N ILE A 52 2.60 -2.61 6.02
CA ILE A 52 4.03 -2.30 5.93
C ILE A 52 4.17 -0.82 5.57
N ASP A 53 4.83 -0.06 6.45
CA ASP A 53 5.28 1.29 6.12
C ASP A 53 6.60 1.19 5.34
N LEU A 54 6.59 1.70 4.11
CA LEU A 54 7.75 1.73 3.22
C LEU A 54 8.16 3.17 2.87
N ASP A 55 7.56 4.18 3.52
CA ASP A 55 7.94 5.58 3.32
C ASP A 55 9.09 5.94 4.27
N PRO A 56 10.25 6.45 3.78
CA PRO A 56 11.31 6.95 4.64
C PRO A 56 10.87 8.04 5.63
N HIS A 57 9.78 8.76 5.34
CA HIS A 57 9.19 9.73 6.27
C HIS A 57 8.45 9.07 7.45
N ALA A 58 8.22 7.76 7.40
CA ALA A 58 7.62 6.96 8.46
C ALA A 58 6.28 7.51 8.97
N ASN A 59 5.47 8.12 8.07
CA ASN A 59 4.23 8.78 8.45
C ASN A 59 3.22 7.78 9.05
N ALA A 60 3.15 6.55 8.53
CA ALA A 60 2.27 5.52 9.07
C ALA A 60 2.75 5.05 10.44
N SER A 61 4.07 4.92 10.59
CA SER A 61 4.71 4.54 11.85
C SER A 61 4.44 5.57 12.94
N VAL A 62 4.69 6.86 12.66
CA VAL A 62 4.40 7.96 13.59
C VAL A 62 2.91 8.08 13.89
N HIS A 63 2.03 7.89 12.89
CA HIS A 63 0.58 7.84 13.08
C HIS A 63 0.20 6.79 14.13
N LEU A 64 0.82 5.60 14.10
CA LEU A 64 0.56 4.54 15.07
C LEU A 64 1.45 4.61 16.33
N SER A 65 2.09 5.75 16.59
CA SER A 65 2.97 5.97 17.75
C SER A 65 4.22 5.07 17.80
N PHE A 66 4.66 4.54 16.65
CA PHE A 66 5.97 3.92 16.49
C PHE A 66 7.00 5.01 16.15
N PHE A 67 7.73 5.45 17.16
CA PHE A 67 8.76 6.48 17.02
C PHE A 67 10.14 5.85 16.79
N PRO A 68 11.06 6.49 16.04
CA PRO A 68 12.38 5.94 15.71
C PRO A 68 13.19 5.48 16.93
N GLU A 69 13.02 6.12 18.08
CA GLU A 69 13.71 5.79 19.33
C GLU A 69 13.25 4.47 19.95
N THR A 70 12.05 4.01 19.58
CA THR A 70 11.39 2.84 20.18
C THR A 70 11.50 1.58 19.33
N VAL A 71 12.04 1.68 18.11
CA VAL A 71 12.06 0.60 17.13
C VAL A 71 13.48 0.31 16.67
N THR A 72 13.99 -0.89 16.98
CA THR A 72 15.35 -1.32 16.62
C THR A 72 15.45 -1.88 15.21
N MET A 73 14.39 -2.52 14.71
CA MET A 73 14.35 -3.18 13.41
C MET A 73 13.08 -2.74 12.65
N THR A 74 13.23 -2.39 11.38
CA THR A 74 12.17 -1.80 10.55
C THR A 74 12.11 -2.49 9.18
N ALA A 75 11.18 -2.05 8.32
CA ALA A 75 11.12 -2.48 6.92
C ALA A 75 12.45 -2.34 6.17
N HIS A 76 13.35 -1.44 6.61
CA HIS A 76 14.69 -1.29 6.05
C HIS A 76 15.51 -2.58 6.12
N ASN A 77 15.37 -3.36 7.19
CA ASN A 77 16.13 -4.60 7.38
C ASN A 77 15.81 -5.68 6.34
N LEU A 78 14.63 -5.62 5.72
CA LEU A 78 14.25 -6.53 4.63
C LEU A 78 15.14 -6.36 3.38
N PHE A 79 15.90 -5.27 3.28
CA PHE A 79 16.68 -4.98 2.09
C PHE A 79 18.13 -5.45 2.12
N PHE A 80 18.61 -6.03 3.23
CA PHE A 80 20.05 -6.34 3.40
C PHE A 80 20.39 -7.81 3.60
N ASP A 81 19.45 -8.65 4.04
CA ASP A 81 19.73 -10.07 4.30
C ASP A 81 18.70 -10.98 3.62
N ASP A 82 19.09 -11.50 2.45
CA ASP A 82 18.25 -12.35 1.61
C ASP A 82 18.15 -13.81 2.11
N ALA A 83 19.05 -14.22 3.00
CA ALA A 83 19.14 -15.62 3.42
C ALA A 83 18.19 -15.93 4.59
N ASN A 84 17.71 -14.90 5.31
CA ASN A 84 17.03 -15.10 6.60
C ASN A 84 15.74 -14.29 6.79
N TYR A 85 14.97 -14.06 5.73
CA TYR A 85 13.72 -13.30 5.83
C TYR A 85 12.77 -13.79 6.92
N LYS A 86 12.67 -15.10 7.15
CA LYS A 86 11.82 -15.64 8.25
C LYS A 86 12.22 -15.09 9.62
N THR A 87 13.51 -15.03 9.94
CA THR A 87 13.99 -14.48 11.21
C THR A 87 13.78 -12.97 11.27
N ILE A 88 14.02 -12.26 10.16
CA ILE A 88 13.81 -10.81 10.08
C ILE A 88 12.34 -10.48 10.35
N TRP A 89 11.41 -11.19 9.71
CA TRP A 89 9.97 -11.03 9.92
C TRP A 89 9.55 -11.21 11.38
N LEU A 90 10.10 -12.20 12.09
CA LEU A 90 9.82 -12.40 13.51
C LEU A 90 10.25 -11.22 14.40
N GLN A 91 11.23 -10.43 13.95
CA GLN A 91 11.76 -9.29 14.71
C GLN A 91 11.11 -7.96 14.36
N ILE A 92 10.71 -7.76 13.09
CA ILE A 92 10.19 -6.47 12.63
C ILE A 92 8.67 -6.32 12.79
N VAL A 93 7.92 -7.43 12.80
CA VAL A 93 6.46 -7.39 12.89
C VAL A 93 6.03 -7.02 14.30
N GLN A 94 5.30 -5.91 14.42
CA GLN A 94 4.68 -5.44 15.63
C GLN A 94 3.24 -5.94 15.69
N LYS A 95 2.95 -6.84 16.63
CA LYS A 95 1.63 -7.48 16.74
C LYS A 95 0.59 -6.53 17.34
N ARG A 96 -0.52 -6.31 16.63
CA ARG A 96 -1.77 -5.62 17.03
C ARG A 96 -1.70 -4.66 18.22
N VAL A 97 -0.81 -3.68 18.19
CA VAL A 97 -0.80 -2.60 19.20
C VAL A 97 -1.79 -1.53 18.75
N ALA A 98 -2.92 -1.40 19.45
CA ALA A 98 -3.98 -0.39 19.25
C ALA A 98 -4.82 -0.46 17.95
N VAL A 99 -4.57 -1.43 17.07
CA VAL A 99 -5.31 -1.69 15.82
C VAL A 99 -5.53 -3.20 15.59
N GLY A 100 -6.46 -3.56 14.71
CA GLY A 100 -6.81 -4.95 14.39
C GLY A 100 -5.83 -5.68 13.47
N PHE A 101 -4.77 -5.03 13.00
CA PHE A 101 -3.79 -5.58 12.07
C PHE A 101 -2.37 -5.58 12.66
N ASP A 102 -1.49 -6.41 12.10
CA ASP A 102 -0.06 -6.39 12.43
C ASP A 102 0.64 -5.33 11.59
N PHE A 103 1.70 -4.72 12.14
CA PHE A 103 2.34 -3.55 11.53
C PHE A 103 3.84 -3.71 11.43
N VAL A 104 4.43 -3.20 10.34
CA VAL A 104 5.88 -3.15 10.14
C VAL A 104 6.29 -1.69 9.99
N PRO A 105 7.04 -1.14 10.96
CA PRO A 105 7.43 0.26 10.95
C PRO A 105 8.51 0.56 9.90
N ALA A 106 8.59 1.81 9.50
CA ALA A 106 9.61 2.38 8.63
C ALA A 106 10.63 3.21 9.44
N CYS A 107 11.73 3.59 8.79
CA CYS A 107 12.63 4.63 9.29
C CYS A 107 13.29 5.40 8.15
N ILE A 108 13.89 6.54 8.49
CA ILE A 108 14.55 7.44 7.54
C ILE A 108 15.65 6.77 6.70
N ARG A 109 16.26 5.70 7.23
CA ARG A 109 17.29 4.93 6.54
C ARG A 109 16.80 4.25 5.26
N LEU A 110 15.49 4.07 5.08
CA LEU A 110 14.93 3.63 3.78
C LEU A 110 15.35 4.54 2.62
N SER A 111 15.67 5.80 2.87
CA SER A 111 16.19 6.74 1.86
C SER A 111 17.61 6.39 1.37
N GLU A 112 18.38 5.63 2.14
CA GLU A 112 19.75 5.20 1.81
C GLU A 112 19.75 4.11 0.72
N LEU A 113 18.63 3.37 0.59
CA LEU A 113 18.50 2.21 -0.30
C LEU A 113 18.71 2.51 -1.78
N GLU A 114 18.45 3.73 -2.24
CA GLU A 114 18.70 4.10 -3.63
C GLU A 114 20.20 4.00 -3.96
N ASN A 115 21.05 4.37 -3.00
CA ASN A 115 22.51 4.28 -3.11
C ASN A 115 22.99 2.85 -2.79
N ASP A 116 22.51 2.26 -1.70
CA ASP A 116 23.00 0.95 -1.23
C ASP A 116 22.70 -0.18 -2.23
N LEU A 117 21.58 -0.08 -2.95
CA LEU A 117 21.17 -1.08 -3.92
C LEU A 117 21.62 -0.74 -5.34
N LYS A 118 22.40 0.33 -5.56
CA LYS A 118 22.71 0.87 -6.89
C LYS A 118 23.21 -0.21 -7.87
N ASP A 119 24.20 -0.99 -7.44
CA ASP A 119 24.89 -2.02 -8.24
C ASP A 119 24.33 -3.44 -8.04
N ARG A 120 23.30 -3.58 -7.19
CA ARG A 120 22.71 -4.88 -6.88
C ARG A 120 21.82 -5.35 -8.04
N LYS A 121 22.07 -6.58 -8.49
CA LYS A 121 21.17 -7.27 -9.44
C LYS A 121 19.80 -7.51 -8.79
N ASN A 122 18.73 -7.36 -9.58
CA ASN A 122 17.35 -7.57 -9.12
C ASN A 122 16.93 -6.70 -7.92
N LYS A 123 17.52 -5.50 -7.76
CA LYS A 123 17.19 -4.56 -6.68
C LYS A 123 15.72 -4.16 -6.58
N GLY A 124 14.95 -4.33 -7.66
CA GLY A 124 13.50 -4.09 -7.68
C GLY A 124 12.63 -5.25 -7.18
N MET A 125 13.22 -6.41 -6.84
CA MET A 125 12.49 -7.63 -6.43
C MET A 125 12.71 -8.00 -4.96
N VAL A 126 13.49 -7.21 -4.21
CA VAL A 126 13.90 -7.54 -2.84
C VAL A 126 12.69 -7.74 -1.93
N LEU A 127 11.72 -6.81 -1.98
CA LEU A 127 10.50 -6.94 -1.17
C LEU A 127 9.64 -8.15 -1.58
N SER A 128 9.55 -8.45 -2.88
CA SER A 128 8.80 -9.61 -3.38
C SER A 128 9.39 -10.92 -2.85
N ASN A 129 10.71 -11.05 -2.86
CA ASN A 129 11.41 -12.20 -2.28
C ASN A 129 11.20 -12.25 -0.76
N ALA A 130 11.29 -11.11 -0.08
CA ALA A 130 11.10 -11.02 1.36
C ALA A 130 9.71 -11.49 1.78
N LEU A 131 8.65 -11.08 1.08
CA LEU A 131 7.27 -11.46 1.37
C LEU A 131 7.03 -12.97 1.28
N GLY A 132 7.83 -13.72 0.51
CA GLY A 132 7.78 -15.18 0.49
C GLY A 132 8.04 -15.84 1.85
N GLY A 133 8.64 -15.12 2.80
CA GLY A 133 8.85 -15.59 4.17
C GLY A 133 7.68 -15.40 5.14
N ILE A 134 6.59 -14.71 4.73
CA ILE A 134 5.48 -14.35 5.63
C ILE A 134 4.09 -14.35 4.98
N SER A 135 4.00 -14.47 3.65
CA SER A 135 2.73 -14.35 2.92
C SER A 135 1.70 -15.43 3.24
N ASP A 136 2.10 -16.54 3.85
CA ASP A 136 1.23 -17.63 4.30
C ASP A 136 0.52 -17.33 5.64
N GLN A 137 0.90 -16.25 6.34
CA GLN A 137 0.35 -15.89 7.66
C GLN A 137 -0.81 -14.89 7.60
N TYR A 138 -1.05 -14.28 6.42
CA TYR A 138 -2.00 -13.19 6.25
C TYR A 138 -2.91 -13.43 5.05
N ASP A 139 -4.11 -12.86 5.10
CA ASP A 139 -5.01 -12.79 3.96
C ASP A 139 -4.65 -11.58 3.07
N TYR A 140 -4.23 -10.46 3.70
CA TYR A 140 -3.84 -9.23 3.01
C TYR A 140 -2.55 -8.65 3.56
N ILE A 141 -1.72 -8.12 2.65
CA ILE A 141 -0.56 -7.29 2.97
C ILE A 141 -0.72 -5.95 2.27
N LEU A 142 -0.82 -4.87 3.05
CA LEU A 142 -0.92 -3.51 2.55
C LEU A 142 0.42 -2.81 2.66
N ILE A 143 0.86 -2.13 1.60
CA ILE A 143 2.16 -1.42 1.57
C ILE A 143 1.89 0.09 1.42
N ASP A 144 2.18 0.88 2.46
CA ASP A 144 2.16 2.35 2.37
C ASP A 144 3.42 2.83 1.65
N CYS A 145 3.25 3.36 0.43
CA CYS A 145 4.38 3.68 -0.44
C CYS A 145 4.82 5.15 -0.30
N PRO A 146 6.12 5.45 -0.52
CA PRO A 146 6.61 6.82 -0.54
C PRO A 146 6.00 7.65 -1.69
N PRO A 147 5.98 9.00 -1.57
CA PRO A 147 5.50 9.89 -2.61
C PRO A 147 6.51 10.10 -3.78
N HIS A 148 7.69 9.50 -3.76
CA HIS A 148 8.72 9.71 -4.78
C HIS A 148 8.95 8.46 -5.63
N VAL A 149 9.42 8.67 -6.86
CA VAL A 149 9.92 7.57 -7.71
C VAL A 149 11.28 7.14 -7.19
N GLY A 150 11.45 5.84 -6.98
CA GLY A 150 12.71 5.25 -6.56
C GLY A 150 12.60 3.75 -6.38
N VAL A 151 13.66 3.14 -5.88
CA VAL A 151 13.76 1.69 -5.66
C VAL A 151 12.63 1.15 -4.77
N LEU A 152 12.18 1.92 -3.78
CA LEU A 152 11.11 1.54 -2.86
C LEU A 152 9.76 1.38 -3.56
N LEU A 153 9.37 2.37 -4.37
CA LEU A 153 8.12 2.32 -5.14
C LEU A 153 8.15 1.17 -6.15
N VAL A 154 9.29 0.92 -6.79
CA VAL A 154 9.47 -0.21 -7.70
C VAL A 154 9.27 -1.52 -6.95
N ASN A 155 9.92 -1.71 -5.79
CA ASN A 155 9.77 -2.91 -4.97
C ASN A 155 8.31 -3.14 -4.56
N ALA A 156 7.60 -2.09 -4.11
CA ALA A 156 6.20 -2.19 -3.74
C ALA A 156 5.31 -2.61 -4.92
N ILE A 157 5.50 -2.02 -6.10
CA ILE A 157 4.72 -2.37 -7.30
C ILE A 157 5.01 -3.80 -7.75
N VAL A 158 6.28 -4.20 -7.81
CA VAL A 158 6.70 -5.54 -8.23
C VAL A 158 6.21 -6.63 -7.26
N ALA A 159 6.14 -6.31 -5.97
CA ALA A 159 5.61 -7.20 -4.94
C ALA A 159 4.07 -7.29 -4.94
N SER A 160 3.36 -6.31 -5.51
CA SER A 160 1.91 -6.19 -5.38
C SER A 160 1.11 -6.96 -6.42
N ASP A 161 0.00 -7.56 -5.99
CA ASP A 161 -1.04 -8.08 -6.88
C ASP A 161 -1.99 -6.99 -7.39
N LEU A 162 -2.08 -5.86 -6.66
CA LEU A 162 -2.87 -4.68 -7.00
C LEU A 162 -2.19 -3.41 -6.50
N VAL A 163 -2.08 -2.41 -7.37
CA VAL A 163 -1.73 -1.03 -6.98
C VAL A 163 -3.01 -0.22 -6.79
N LEU A 164 -3.32 0.11 -5.53
CA LEU A 164 -4.39 1.04 -5.18
C LEU A 164 -3.83 2.46 -5.27
N ILE A 165 -4.47 3.32 -6.08
CA ILE A 165 -4.01 4.69 -6.32
C ILE A 165 -5.02 5.68 -5.71
N PRO A 166 -4.77 6.24 -4.51
CA PRO A 166 -5.61 7.30 -3.96
C PRO A 166 -5.48 8.57 -4.80
N ILE A 167 -6.57 9.11 -5.33
CA ILE A 167 -6.56 10.33 -6.16
C ILE A 167 -7.48 11.36 -5.51
N GLN A 168 -6.88 12.45 -5.01
CA GLN A 168 -7.63 13.61 -4.55
C GLN A 168 -8.45 14.19 -5.71
N THR A 169 -9.73 14.52 -5.49
CA THR A 169 -10.61 15.08 -6.53
C THR A 169 -10.35 16.57 -6.82
N ASP A 170 -9.10 16.91 -7.10
CA ASP A 170 -8.60 18.24 -7.47
C ASP A 170 -7.95 18.16 -8.86
N PHE A 171 -8.07 19.22 -9.66
CA PHE A 171 -7.52 19.29 -11.02
C PHE A 171 -6.02 19.04 -11.07
N LEU A 172 -5.25 19.62 -10.13
CA LEU A 172 -3.79 19.42 -10.09
C LEU A 172 -3.40 18.00 -9.69
N ALA A 173 -4.25 17.30 -8.94
CA ALA A 173 -3.98 15.92 -8.55
C ALA A 173 -3.94 14.97 -9.77
N LEU A 174 -4.69 15.27 -10.83
CA LEU A 174 -4.66 14.49 -12.07
C LEU A 174 -3.37 14.66 -12.88
N TYR A 175 -2.63 15.75 -12.71
CA TYR A 175 -1.31 15.90 -13.32
C TYR A 175 -0.25 15.11 -12.54
N GLY A 176 -0.39 15.06 -11.21
CA GLY A 176 0.55 14.38 -10.31
C GLY A 176 0.63 12.86 -10.48
N ILE A 177 -0.38 12.22 -11.08
CA ILE A 177 -0.38 10.76 -11.31
C ILE A 177 0.40 10.33 -12.57
N ARG A 178 0.77 11.27 -13.46
CA ARG A 178 1.43 10.95 -14.73
C ARG A 178 2.70 10.13 -14.54
N LEU A 179 3.55 10.58 -13.61
CA LEU A 179 4.82 9.94 -13.33
C LEU A 179 4.64 8.50 -12.82
N LEU A 180 3.59 8.22 -12.02
CA LEU A 180 3.29 6.86 -11.56
C LEU A 180 2.93 5.96 -12.74
N PHE A 181 2.12 6.46 -13.68
CA PHE A 181 1.80 5.73 -14.90
C PHE A 181 3.00 5.52 -15.81
N ASP A 182 3.92 6.49 -15.89
CA ASP A 182 5.17 6.33 -16.63
C ASP A 182 6.04 5.23 -16.01
N THR A 183 6.15 5.18 -14.67
CA THR A 183 6.82 4.08 -13.95
C THR A 183 6.16 2.73 -14.25
N ILE A 184 4.83 2.63 -14.11
CA ILE A 184 4.08 1.40 -14.42
C ILE A 184 4.31 0.97 -15.87
N LYS A 185 4.31 1.91 -16.82
CA LYS A 185 4.55 1.63 -18.23
C LYS A 185 5.95 1.07 -18.48
N VAL A 186 6.97 1.55 -17.77
CA VAL A 186 8.33 1.01 -17.85
C VAL A 186 8.38 -0.40 -17.26
N LEU A 187 7.79 -0.60 -16.08
CA LEU A 187 7.77 -1.92 -15.42
C LEU A 187 7.02 -2.97 -16.24
N ASN A 188 5.91 -2.60 -16.89
CA ASN A 188 5.15 -3.50 -17.75
C ASN A 188 5.92 -4.02 -18.99
N LYS A 189 7.08 -3.42 -19.32
CA LYS A 189 7.94 -3.93 -20.40
C LYS A 189 8.78 -5.14 -19.96
N VAL A 190 8.99 -5.31 -18.66
CA VAL A 190 9.90 -6.31 -18.09
C VAL A 190 9.20 -7.31 -17.18
N LEU A 191 8.02 -6.96 -16.64
CA LEU A 191 7.23 -7.86 -15.81
C LEU A 191 6.49 -8.90 -16.66
N PRO A 192 6.34 -10.13 -16.16
CA PRO A 192 5.67 -11.22 -16.89
C PRO A 192 4.17 -10.96 -17.10
N SER A 193 3.56 -10.13 -16.24
CA SER A 193 2.18 -9.71 -16.34
C SER A 193 2.07 -8.21 -16.09
N PRO A 194 1.12 -7.50 -16.74
CA PRO A 194 0.94 -6.08 -16.51
C PRO A 194 0.49 -5.81 -15.07
N VAL A 195 1.03 -4.73 -14.49
CA VAL A 195 0.62 -4.22 -13.18
C VAL A 195 -0.88 -3.93 -13.19
N LYS A 196 -1.61 -4.61 -12.30
CA LYS A 196 -3.03 -4.33 -12.03
C LYS A 196 -3.11 -3.11 -11.11
N PHE A 197 -3.96 -2.16 -11.45
CA PHE A 197 -4.17 -0.97 -10.62
C PHE A 197 -5.64 -0.55 -10.60
N LYS A 198 -6.06 0.10 -9.52
CA LYS A 198 -7.40 0.67 -9.40
C LYS A 198 -7.34 1.98 -8.59
N ALA A 199 -7.96 3.02 -9.13
CA ALA A 199 -7.95 4.35 -8.53
C ALA A 199 -9.06 4.51 -7.49
N LEU A 200 -8.71 5.05 -6.32
CA LEU A 200 -9.65 5.39 -5.24
C LEU A 200 -9.80 6.92 -5.20
N PRO A 201 -10.94 7.49 -5.58
CA PRO A 201 -11.17 8.92 -5.38
C PRO A 201 -11.24 9.25 -3.88
N THR A 202 -10.37 10.14 -3.42
CA THR A 202 -10.25 10.55 -2.01
C THR A 202 -10.47 12.04 -1.82
N MET A 203 -10.72 12.43 -0.57
CA MET A 203 -10.94 13.82 -0.14
C MET A 203 -12.02 14.53 -0.97
N TYR A 204 -13.07 13.79 -1.32
CA TYR A 204 -14.12 14.32 -2.19
C TYR A 204 -15.04 15.28 -1.43
N ASP A 205 -15.20 16.49 -1.98
CA ASP A 205 -16.21 17.46 -1.55
C ASP A 205 -17.40 17.46 -2.51
N GLY A 206 -18.52 16.90 -2.07
CA GLY A 206 -19.76 16.83 -2.86
C GLY A 206 -20.42 18.19 -3.12
N ARG A 207 -20.08 19.22 -2.33
CA ARG A 207 -20.62 20.59 -2.46
C ARG A 207 -19.88 21.38 -3.54
N ALA A 208 -18.61 21.03 -3.80
CA ALA A 208 -17.79 21.69 -4.81
C ALA A 208 -18.06 21.13 -6.21
N GLY A 209 -18.63 21.97 -7.10
CA GLY A 209 -18.87 21.59 -8.50
C GLY A 209 -17.60 21.15 -9.25
N ALA A 210 -16.44 21.72 -8.90
CA ALA A 210 -15.14 21.32 -9.44
C ALA A 210 -14.80 19.87 -9.09
N CYS A 211 -14.94 19.46 -7.82
CA CYS A 211 -14.70 18.09 -7.38
C CYS A 211 -15.56 17.08 -8.15
N ARG A 212 -16.84 17.41 -8.39
CA ARG A 212 -17.75 16.56 -9.18
C ARG A 212 -17.29 16.38 -10.63
N LYS A 213 -16.84 17.46 -11.27
CA LYS A 213 -16.26 17.40 -12.63
C LYS A 213 -15.01 16.51 -12.67
N ILE A 214 -14.14 16.62 -11.67
CA ILE A 214 -12.93 15.79 -11.56
C ILE A 214 -13.26 14.32 -11.34
N LEU A 215 -14.20 13.99 -10.45
CA LEU A 215 -14.64 12.61 -10.23
C LEU A 215 -15.20 11.98 -11.53
N ASN A 216 -16.02 12.71 -12.27
CA ASN A 216 -16.55 12.25 -13.56
C ASN A 216 -15.45 12.06 -14.60
N LEU A 217 -14.44 12.94 -14.61
CA LEU A 217 -13.29 12.82 -15.50
C LEU A 217 -12.45 11.56 -15.17
N ILE A 218 -12.21 11.29 -13.89
CA ILE A 218 -11.52 10.08 -13.42
C ILE A 218 -12.28 8.83 -13.90
N ARG A 219 -13.58 8.75 -13.60
CA ARG A 219 -14.44 7.63 -14.00
C ARG A 219 -14.46 7.41 -15.51
N ARG A 220 -14.54 8.49 -16.30
CA ARG A 220 -14.52 8.39 -17.77
C ARG A 220 -13.18 7.89 -18.30
N LYS A 221 -12.06 8.39 -17.76
CA LYS A 221 -10.71 8.06 -18.26
C LYS A 221 -10.26 6.67 -17.84
N LEU A 222 -10.52 6.30 -16.58
CA LEU A 222 -10.03 5.06 -15.99
C LEU A 222 -11.05 3.91 -16.03
N LYS A 223 -12.33 4.20 -16.32
CA LYS A 223 -13.41 3.22 -16.52
C LYS A 223 -13.50 2.23 -15.34
N ASP A 224 -13.33 0.95 -15.62
CA ASP A 224 -13.33 -0.18 -14.68
C ASP A 224 -12.15 -0.15 -13.69
N LYS A 225 -11.12 0.65 -13.97
CA LYS A 225 -9.95 0.84 -13.10
C LYS A 225 -10.17 1.92 -12.03
N VAL A 226 -11.41 2.16 -11.62
CA VAL A 226 -11.78 3.05 -10.52
C VAL A 226 -12.67 2.29 -9.56
N PHE A 227 -12.44 2.42 -8.25
CA PHE A 227 -13.35 1.89 -7.25
C PHE A 227 -14.72 2.58 -7.36
N SER A 228 -15.78 1.82 -7.06
CA SER A 228 -17.12 2.40 -6.94
C SER A 228 -17.19 3.32 -5.72
N THR A 229 -16.49 2.93 -4.64
CA THR A 229 -16.31 3.71 -3.43
C THR A 229 -15.57 5.02 -3.69
N VAL A 230 -16.05 6.08 -3.04
CA VAL A 230 -15.43 7.42 -3.01
C VAL A 230 -15.28 7.83 -1.55
N VAL A 231 -14.07 8.21 -1.16
CA VAL A 231 -13.79 8.68 0.21
C VAL A 231 -13.92 10.20 0.27
N HIS A 232 -14.82 10.67 1.11
CA HIS A 232 -15.08 12.10 1.31
C HIS A 232 -14.09 12.72 2.31
N MET A 233 -14.05 14.05 2.33
CA MET A 233 -13.37 14.75 3.42
C MET A 233 -14.07 14.45 4.75
N ASP A 234 -13.29 14.04 5.74
CA ASP A 234 -13.73 13.80 7.11
C ASP A 234 -12.63 14.29 8.06
N THR A 235 -12.96 15.21 8.98
CA THR A 235 -12.00 15.80 9.91
C THR A 235 -11.47 14.76 10.91
N LYS A 236 -12.24 13.69 11.15
CA LYS A 236 -11.91 12.64 12.11
C LYS A 236 -10.68 11.83 11.72
N PHE A 237 -10.28 11.83 10.44
CA PHE A 237 -8.99 11.24 10.06
C PHE A 237 -7.81 11.96 10.72
N ARG A 238 -7.89 13.29 10.89
CA ARG A 238 -6.85 14.07 11.57
C ARG A 238 -6.88 13.86 13.07
N GLU A 239 -8.08 13.78 13.66
CA GLU A 239 -8.26 13.48 15.09
C GLU A 239 -7.70 12.09 15.43
N ALA A 240 -7.95 11.10 14.56
CA ALA A 240 -7.42 9.76 14.68
C ALA A 240 -5.88 9.75 14.66
N CYS A 241 -5.29 10.40 13.66
CA CYS A 241 -3.83 10.57 13.54
C CYS A 241 -3.23 11.23 14.79
N ALA A 242 -3.80 12.35 15.25
CA ALA A 242 -3.33 13.04 16.45
C ALA A 242 -3.43 12.20 17.73
N SER A 243 -4.30 11.19 17.74
CA SER A 243 -4.54 10.32 18.90
C SER A 243 -3.82 8.97 18.81
N GLY A 244 -2.93 8.76 17.83
CA GLY A 244 -2.24 7.48 17.68
C GLY A 244 -3.14 6.34 17.17
N LYS A 245 -4.29 6.66 16.54
CA LYS A 245 -5.40 5.73 16.29
C LYS A 245 -5.88 5.79 14.85
N VAL A 246 -6.68 4.82 14.42
CA VAL A 246 -7.43 4.85 13.16
C VAL A 246 -8.86 5.35 13.37
N ILE A 247 -9.52 5.82 12.31
CA ILE A 247 -10.83 6.52 12.40
C ILE A 247 -11.91 5.69 13.12
N TYR A 248 -11.85 4.36 13.03
CA TYR A 248 -12.79 3.46 13.71
C TYR A 248 -12.74 3.56 15.23
N ALA A 249 -11.60 3.95 15.82
CA ALA A 249 -11.48 4.17 17.26
C ALA A 249 -11.94 5.57 17.70
N ILE A 250 -12.15 6.49 16.75
CA ILE A 250 -12.72 7.82 16.99
C ILE A 250 -14.24 7.76 16.84
N ASP A 251 -14.71 7.26 15.69
CA ASP A 251 -16.13 7.08 15.38
C ASP A 251 -16.27 6.07 14.23
N ASP A 252 -16.66 4.84 14.57
CA ASP A 252 -16.85 3.76 13.60
C ASP A 252 -18.10 3.93 12.70
N LYS A 253 -18.96 4.90 13.00
CA LYS A 253 -20.11 5.31 12.19
C LYS A 253 -19.83 6.59 11.38
N SER A 254 -18.63 7.16 11.51
CA SER A 254 -18.22 8.30 10.69
C SER A 254 -18.30 7.96 9.21
N ARG A 255 -18.47 9.00 8.39
CA ARG A 255 -18.57 8.83 6.95
C ARG A 255 -17.32 8.15 6.40
N GLY A 256 -16.14 8.61 6.81
CA GLY A 256 -14.88 8.01 6.40
C GLY A 256 -14.77 6.53 6.79
N ALA A 257 -15.17 6.15 8.01
CA ALA A 257 -15.17 4.76 8.47
C ALA A 257 -16.09 3.86 7.62
N LEU A 258 -17.30 4.33 7.32
CA LEU A 258 -18.26 3.60 6.50
C LEU A 258 -17.77 3.46 5.05
N GLU A 259 -17.13 4.48 4.49
CA GLU A 259 -16.60 4.47 3.13
C GLU A 259 -15.40 3.52 2.99
N TYR A 260 -14.46 3.48 3.95
CA TYR A 260 -13.40 2.48 3.94
C TYR A 260 -13.91 1.05 4.16
N MET A 261 -14.98 0.88 4.94
CA MET A 261 -15.64 -0.42 5.08
C MET A 261 -16.27 -0.88 3.76
N GLN A 262 -16.86 0.05 2.98
CA GLN A 262 -17.34 -0.25 1.62
C GLN A 262 -16.19 -0.61 0.69
N LEU A 263 -15.06 0.10 0.76
CA LEU A 263 -13.86 -0.21 -0.03
C LEU A 263 -13.35 -1.62 0.27
N ALA A 264 -13.25 -1.99 1.55
CA ALA A 264 -12.81 -3.32 1.97
C ALA A 264 -13.71 -4.42 1.38
N ARG A 265 -15.05 -4.24 1.46
CA ARG A 265 -16.01 -5.16 0.83
C ARG A 265 -15.88 -5.21 -0.68
N GLU A 266 -15.64 -4.07 -1.34
CA GLU A 266 -15.42 -4.02 -2.78
C GLU A 266 -14.16 -4.79 -3.19
N ILE A 267 -13.07 -4.68 -2.41
CA ILE A 267 -11.82 -5.44 -2.63
C ILE A 267 -12.09 -6.95 -2.50
N ILE A 268 -12.67 -7.39 -1.39
CA ILE A 268 -12.98 -8.81 -1.15
C ILE A 268 -13.89 -9.37 -2.25
N ARG A 269 -14.90 -8.60 -2.71
CA ARG A 269 -15.82 -9.06 -3.76
C ARG A 269 -15.13 -9.25 -5.11
N ASN A 270 -14.17 -8.38 -5.46
CA ASN A 270 -13.46 -8.45 -6.73
C ASN A 270 -12.40 -9.57 -6.77
N GLU A 271 -12.11 -10.22 -5.65
CA GLU A 271 -11.25 -11.41 -5.61
C GLU A 271 -12.01 -12.68 -5.97
N ASN A 272 -13.29 -12.73 -5.61
CA ASN A 272 -14.18 -13.88 -5.86
C ASN A 272 -14.84 -13.83 -7.25
N ALA A 273 -14.46 -12.89 -8.11
CA ALA A 273 -15.05 -12.64 -9.43
C ALA A 273 -13.98 -12.75 -10.52
#